data_AF-A0A7W1LMC4-F1
#
_entry.id   AF-A0A7W1LMC4-F1
#
_cell.length_a   1.000
_cell.length_b   1.000
_cell.length_c   1.000
_cell.angle_alpha   90.00
_cell.angle_beta   90.00
_cell.angle_gamma   90.00
#
_symmetry.space_group_name_H-M   'P 1'
#
loop_
_entity.id
_entity.type
_entity.pdbx_description
1 polymer ?
#
loop_
_entity_poly.entity_id
_entity_poly.type
_entity_poly.pdbx_seq_one_letter_code
_entity_poly.pdbx_strand_id
1 'polypeptide(L)'
;LSGPDGKCWALDAKTGAELWRYKHASPYDVSLCCGNVNRGVAVGHGKVYMATLNAHVIALDATTGEKVWDVTAGDVRAGESRTVAPLLVKDMVIVGSSGGEFGTRGCLDAFDAHTGERRWRRYMIPKPGEPGSDTWPDDGEAWQRGGANCWVTPTYDPELGLLFQGTGNPAPDFDGGVRPGDNLYTDSVVAVDVDSGEIRWHYQCTPHDLWDYDSTMECLLFEDPDGRKLLAHADKNGYFFVLDRTNGELVRVFPFVDRITWGEITPEGKVTPKVYPDEEGVPVHFWPGPAGGKEWTHMSYSRQTGLIYVPVQEVGATATRRRREFKESIPYWGAGVAVDLEDFYGYVAAIDPVSGEEKWRWRNEYPMCASTLTTAGGLVFQGTPTGEFVALDAETGEKLWEFQCGSGHHSSPSTYSVDGRQYIAVPTGWGGWVEGFLPGLLGAAAGDSLFVFALPAD
;
A
#
# COMPACT_ATOMS: atom_id res chain seq x y z
N LEU A 1 13.82 12.94 2.17
CA LEU A 1 12.54 12.43 2.74
C LEU A 1 11.40 13.38 2.35
N SER A 2 10.17 12.88 2.21
CA SER A 2 8.97 13.70 2.08
C SER A 2 8.08 13.55 3.33
N GLY A 3 7.06 14.39 3.42
CA GLY A 3 6.09 14.34 4.51
C GLY A 3 4.77 15.03 4.14
N PRO A 4 3.87 15.19 5.11
CA PRO A 4 2.54 15.73 4.88
C PRO A 4 2.58 17.15 4.30
N ASP A 5 1.49 17.54 3.63
CA ASP A 5 1.26 18.89 3.08
C ASP A 5 2.33 19.34 2.06
N GLY A 6 2.84 18.38 1.28
CA GLY A 6 3.74 18.66 0.16
C GLY A 6 5.17 19.03 0.56
N LYS A 7 5.60 18.65 1.77
CA LYS A 7 6.96 18.93 2.27
C LYS A 7 7.97 17.90 1.77
N CYS A 8 9.16 18.37 1.45
CA CYS A 8 10.33 17.53 1.14
C CYS A 8 11.59 18.14 1.75
N TRP A 9 12.47 17.29 2.27
CA TRP A 9 13.73 17.68 2.91
C TRP A 9 14.88 16.83 2.41
N ALA A 10 16.05 17.44 2.29
CA ALA A 10 17.33 16.75 2.29
C ALA A 10 18.10 17.06 3.57
N LEU A 11 18.63 16.02 4.18
CA LEU A 11 19.43 16.10 5.39
C LEU A 11 20.81 15.50 5.12
N ASP A 12 21.83 16.06 5.74
CA ASP A 12 23.14 15.43 5.82
C ASP A 12 23.02 14.13 6.63
N ALA A 13 23.38 13.00 6.00
CA ALA A 13 23.13 11.67 6.56
C ALA A 13 23.95 11.36 7.83
N LYS A 14 25.02 12.13 8.10
CA LYS A 14 25.91 11.94 9.25
C LYS A 14 25.51 12.81 10.44
N THR A 15 25.13 14.05 10.15
CA THR A 15 24.90 15.09 11.17
C THR A 15 23.42 15.40 11.39
N GLY A 16 22.55 15.02 10.45
CA GLY A 16 21.13 15.38 10.45
C GLY A 16 20.88 16.85 10.09
N ALA A 17 21.90 17.61 9.69
CA ALA A 17 21.75 19.00 9.30
C ALA A 17 20.90 19.13 8.03
N GLU A 18 19.91 20.03 8.03
CA GLU A 18 19.13 20.31 6.83
C GLU A 18 20.00 20.97 5.75
N LEU A 19 20.03 20.36 4.58
CA LEU A 19 20.72 20.89 3.40
C LEU A 19 19.80 21.81 2.61
N TRP A 20 18.57 21.35 2.38
CA TRP A 20 17.51 22.13 1.75
C TRP A 20 16.14 21.59 2.15
N ARG A 21 15.11 22.43 1.94
CA ARG A 21 13.70 22.09 2.13
C ARG A 21 12.87 22.67 1.00
N TYR A 22 11.93 21.88 0.52
CA TYR A 22 10.91 22.29 -0.44
C TYR A 22 9.52 22.14 0.16
N LYS A 23 8.60 23.02 -0.24
CA LYS A 23 7.18 22.92 0.09
C LYS A 23 6.34 23.20 -1.15
N HIS A 24 5.59 22.20 -1.59
CA HIS A 24 4.55 22.38 -2.61
C HIS A 24 3.35 23.09 -2.00
N ALA A 25 2.75 24.00 -2.76
CA ALA A 25 1.49 24.60 -2.38
C ALA A 25 0.34 23.64 -2.75
N SER A 26 -0.35 23.14 -1.73
CA SER A 26 -1.59 22.39 -1.89
C SER A 26 -2.76 23.25 -1.41
N PRO A 27 -3.88 23.31 -2.15
CA PRO A 27 -5.07 23.99 -1.68
C PRO A 27 -5.67 23.22 -0.48
N TYR A 28 -6.46 23.91 0.35
CA TYR A 28 -7.02 23.34 1.58
C TYR A 28 -8.24 22.43 1.35
N ASP A 29 -8.82 22.45 0.16
CA ASP A 29 -10.05 21.75 -0.22
C ASP A 29 -9.79 20.47 -1.04
N VAL A 30 -8.61 19.86 -0.89
CA VAL A 30 -8.32 18.56 -1.49
C VAL A 30 -9.11 17.47 -0.78
N SER A 31 -9.97 16.75 -1.52
CA SER A 31 -10.63 15.56 -1.03
C SER A 31 -9.64 14.41 -0.89
N LEU A 32 -9.45 13.94 0.35
CA LEU A 32 -8.54 12.85 0.71
C LEU A 32 -9.32 11.81 1.52
N CYS A 33 -9.15 10.53 1.21
CA CYS A 33 -9.85 9.46 1.94
C CYS A 33 -9.31 9.35 3.38
N CYS A 34 -7.98 9.32 3.48
CA CYS A 34 -7.33 8.63 4.59
C CYS A 34 -6.21 9.47 5.21
N GLY A 35 -6.39 10.80 5.22
CA GLY A 35 -5.47 11.78 5.77
C GLY A 35 -4.40 12.28 4.79
N ASN A 36 -3.55 13.19 5.26
CA ASN A 36 -2.55 13.91 4.48
C ASN A 36 -1.20 13.18 4.40
N VAL A 37 -1.22 11.87 4.17
CA VAL A 37 -0.02 11.03 4.14
C VAL A 37 0.74 11.12 2.81
N ASN A 38 2.06 10.93 2.86
CA ASN A 38 2.91 10.81 1.69
C ASN A 38 3.94 9.70 1.91
N ARG A 39 4.00 8.72 1.00
CA ARG A 39 4.78 7.49 1.20
C ARG A 39 6.27 7.60 0.87
N GLY A 40 6.74 8.74 0.33
CA GLY A 40 8.16 8.93 0.06
C GLY A 40 8.49 9.59 -1.27
N VAL A 41 9.73 9.41 -1.69
CA VAL A 41 10.32 9.98 -2.91
C VAL A 41 11.14 8.94 -3.66
N ALA A 42 11.32 9.12 -4.96
CA ALA A 42 12.39 8.47 -5.71
C ALA A 42 13.58 9.43 -5.89
N VAL A 43 14.79 8.90 -5.93
CA VAL A 43 16.02 9.69 -6.13
C VAL A 43 16.83 9.06 -7.26
N GLY A 44 17.24 9.88 -8.22
CA GLY A 44 18.08 9.46 -9.35
C GLY A 44 18.16 10.51 -10.45
N HIS A 45 19.10 10.35 -11.39
CA HIS A 45 19.34 11.33 -12.47
C HIS A 45 19.56 12.77 -11.96
N GLY A 46 20.21 12.91 -10.80
CA GLY A 46 20.46 14.19 -10.14
C GLY A 46 19.21 14.86 -9.57
N LYS A 47 18.09 14.15 -9.44
CA LYS A 47 16.80 14.70 -9.00
C LYS A 47 16.16 13.89 -7.89
N VAL A 48 15.23 14.55 -7.20
CA VAL A 48 14.27 13.95 -6.25
C VAL A 48 12.88 14.08 -6.87
N TYR A 49 12.16 12.97 -6.99
CA TYR A 49 10.81 12.90 -7.54
C TYR A 49 9.79 12.67 -6.42
N MET A 50 8.72 13.46 -6.42
CA MET A 50 7.67 13.39 -5.39
C MET A 50 6.29 13.53 -6.04
N ALA A 51 5.33 12.72 -5.59
CA ALA A 51 3.92 12.91 -5.90
C ALA A 51 3.22 13.69 -4.78
N THR A 52 2.17 14.44 -5.10
CA THR A 52 1.50 15.33 -4.14
C THR A 52 0.00 15.04 -4.01
N LEU A 53 -0.55 15.46 -2.86
CA LEU A 53 -1.96 15.27 -2.53
C LEU A 53 -2.91 15.98 -3.48
N ASN A 54 -2.51 17.10 -4.08
CA ASN A 54 -3.28 17.78 -5.14
C ASN A 54 -3.01 17.24 -6.55
N ALA A 55 -2.57 15.98 -6.66
CA ALA A 55 -2.34 15.26 -7.89
C ALA A 55 -1.27 15.87 -8.82
N HIS A 56 -0.16 16.37 -8.26
CA HIS A 56 1.03 16.71 -9.04
C HIS A 56 2.11 15.64 -8.94
N VAL A 57 2.99 15.60 -9.94
CA VAL A 57 4.29 14.93 -9.89
C VAL A 57 5.36 15.99 -10.15
N ILE A 58 6.36 16.02 -9.28
CA ILE A 58 7.35 17.09 -9.22
C ILE A 58 8.74 16.47 -9.25
N ALA A 59 9.66 17.09 -9.99
CA ALA A 59 11.08 16.85 -9.83
C ALA A 59 11.79 18.08 -9.25
N LEU A 60 12.64 17.82 -8.27
CA LEU A 60 13.51 18.79 -7.64
C LEU A 60 14.97 18.44 -7.97
N ASP A 61 15.83 19.43 -8.10
CA ASP A 61 17.28 19.20 -8.12
C ASP A 61 17.70 18.59 -6.79
N ALA A 62 18.45 17.48 -6.83
CA ALA A 62 18.79 16.73 -5.62
C ALA A 62 19.75 17.48 -4.68
N THR A 63 20.50 18.46 -5.21
CA THR A 63 21.51 19.21 -4.47
C THR A 63 20.95 20.52 -3.92
N THR A 64 20.08 21.21 -4.66
CA THR A 64 19.57 22.53 -4.28
C THR A 64 18.13 22.50 -3.78
N GLY A 65 17.35 21.47 -4.11
CA GLY A 65 15.92 21.41 -3.85
C GLY A 65 15.09 22.31 -4.78
N GLU A 66 15.71 22.96 -5.78
CA GLU A 66 15.00 23.80 -6.74
C GLU A 66 14.12 22.97 -7.67
N LYS A 67 12.92 23.48 -7.98
CA LYS A 67 11.97 22.79 -8.84
C LYS A 67 12.45 22.78 -10.29
N VAL A 68 12.67 21.58 -10.84
CA VAL A 68 13.08 21.37 -12.23
C VAL A 68 11.85 21.32 -13.13
N TRP A 69 10.85 20.52 -12.76
CA TRP A 69 9.57 20.45 -13.46
C TRP A 69 8.44 20.06 -12.50
N ASP A 70 7.21 20.33 -12.93
CA ASP A 70 5.97 20.17 -12.15
C ASP A 70 4.82 19.91 -13.12
N VAL A 71 4.18 18.75 -13.01
CA VAL A 71 3.09 18.34 -13.89
C VAL A 71 1.86 17.92 -13.12
N THR A 72 0.69 18.33 -13.60
CA THR A 72 -0.59 17.86 -13.09
C THR A 72 -0.88 16.46 -13.63
N ALA A 73 -0.98 15.49 -12.72
CA ALA A 73 -1.17 14.08 -12.99
C ALA A 73 -2.61 13.58 -12.73
N GLY A 74 -3.50 14.41 -12.24
CA GLY A 74 -4.91 14.06 -12.00
C GLY A 74 -5.79 15.28 -11.80
N ASP A 75 -7.11 15.07 -11.77
CA ASP A 75 -8.06 16.13 -11.48
C ASP A 75 -8.45 16.12 -9.99
N VAL A 76 -7.86 17.04 -9.23
CA VAL A 76 -8.14 17.19 -7.80
C VAL A 76 -9.62 17.51 -7.51
N ARG A 77 -10.33 18.12 -8.45
CA ARG A 77 -11.77 18.41 -8.30
C ARG A 77 -12.65 17.18 -8.51
N ALA A 78 -12.12 16.16 -9.18
CA ALA A 78 -12.76 14.87 -9.31
C ALA A 78 -12.48 13.97 -8.08
N GLY A 79 -11.72 14.44 -7.09
CA GLY A 79 -11.29 13.65 -5.93
C GLY A 79 -10.03 12.84 -6.17
N GLU A 80 -9.29 13.10 -7.27
CA GLU A 80 -8.00 12.43 -7.50
C GLU A 80 -6.90 13.04 -6.63
N SER A 81 -6.09 12.17 -6.03
CA SER A 81 -4.88 12.55 -5.28
C SER A 81 -3.74 11.56 -5.57
N ARG A 82 -2.54 11.85 -5.05
CA ARG A 82 -1.38 10.96 -5.14
C ARG A 82 -0.67 10.88 -3.79
N THR A 83 -0.81 9.75 -3.12
CA THR A 83 -0.17 9.47 -1.82
C THR A 83 1.09 8.60 -1.96
N VAL A 84 1.24 7.94 -3.12
CA VAL A 84 2.29 6.97 -3.44
C VAL A 84 3.69 7.60 -3.53
N ALA A 85 4.72 6.83 -3.15
CA ALA A 85 6.10 7.18 -3.49
C ALA A 85 6.36 6.84 -4.96
N PRO A 86 6.90 7.75 -5.78
CA PRO A 86 7.27 7.43 -7.15
C PRO A 86 8.27 6.28 -7.24
N LEU A 87 8.25 5.51 -8.33
CA LEU A 87 9.29 4.57 -8.68
C LEU A 87 10.08 5.10 -9.89
N LEU A 88 11.40 5.21 -9.78
CA LEU A 88 12.26 5.53 -10.92
C LEU A 88 12.72 4.25 -11.61
N VAL A 89 12.35 4.07 -12.87
CA VAL A 89 12.74 2.92 -13.70
C VAL A 89 13.25 3.42 -15.05
N LYS A 90 14.46 3.03 -15.45
CA LYS A 90 15.12 3.55 -16.66
C LYS A 90 15.12 5.09 -16.62
N ASP A 91 14.52 5.75 -17.61
CA ASP A 91 14.34 7.20 -17.68
C ASP A 91 12.89 7.61 -17.41
N MET A 92 12.16 6.82 -16.61
CA MET A 92 10.75 7.03 -16.31
C MET A 92 10.46 7.08 -14.82
N VAL A 93 9.56 7.98 -14.44
CA VAL A 93 8.98 8.09 -13.10
C VAL A 93 7.58 7.51 -13.15
N ILE A 94 7.39 6.37 -12.48
CA ILE A 94 6.13 5.65 -12.40
C ILE A 94 5.36 6.09 -11.17
N VAL A 95 4.09 6.47 -11.35
CA VAL A 95 3.23 7.01 -10.27
C VAL A 95 1.80 6.50 -10.43
N GLY A 96 1.26 5.84 -9.40
CA GLY A 96 -0.14 5.38 -9.35
C GLY A 96 -1.09 6.37 -8.67
N SER A 97 -2.40 6.23 -8.89
CA SER A 97 -3.43 7.19 -8.43
C SER A 97 -4.02 6.85 -7.05
N SER A 98 -4.74 7.80 -6.44
CA SER A 98 -5.56 7.62 -5.22
C SER A 98 -6.95 8.25 -5.44
N GLY A 99 -7.96 7.78 -4.72
CA GLY A 99 -9.34 8.29 -4.80
C GLY A 99 -10.42 7.25 -5.15
N GLY A 100 -10.26 5.97 -4.75
CA GLY A 100 -11.28 4.94 -4.97
C GLY A 100 -12.60 5.32 -4.32
N GLU A 101 -12.52 5.80 -3.09
CA GLU A 101 -13.62 6.27 -2.23
C GLU A 101 -14.35 7.50 -2.78
N PHE A 102 -13.86 8.11 -3.85
CA PHE A 102 -14.49 9.26 -4.52
C PHE A 102 -15.00 8.92 -5.92
N GLY A 103 -15.00 7.63 -6.31
CA GLY A 103 -15.44 7.19 -7.63
C GLY A 103 -14.53 7.69 -8.75
N THR A 104 -13.22 7.77 -8.50
CA THR A 104 -12.24 8.06 -9.57
C THR A 104 -11.95 6.79 -10.37
N ARG A 105 -11.42 6.94 -11.60
CA ARG A 105 -10.94 5.81 -12.40
C ARG A 105 -9.44 5.65 -12.21
N GLY A 106 -9.06 4.63 -11.47
CA GLY A 106 -7.69 4.33 -11.09
C GLY A 106 -6.73 4.17 -12.27
N CYS A 107 -5.51 4.68 -12.12
CA CYS A 107 -4.49 4.59 -13.15
C CYS A 107 -3.05 4.53 -12.61
N LEU A 108 -2.18 4.01 -13.47
CA LEU A 108 -0.73 4.05 -13.36
C LEU A 108 -0.21 4.94 -14.51
N ASP A 109 0.64 5.91 -14.18
CA ASP A 109 1.28 6.81 -15.14
C ASP A 109 2.78 6.56 -15.20
N ALA A 110 3.37 6.75 -16.38
CA ALA A 110 4.80 6.93 -16.55
C ALA A 110 5.10 8.32 -17.12
N PHE A 111 6.00 9.04 -16.46
CA PHE A 111 6.50 10.33 -16.91
C PHE A 111 7.98 10.20 -17.28
N ASP A 112 8.41 10.93 -18.30
CA ASP A 112 9.82 11.11 -18.60
C ASP A 112 10.53 11.79 -17.42
N ALA A 113 11.59 11.16 -16.90
CA ALA A 113 12.28 11.62 -15.69
C ALA A 113 12.98 12.98 -15.87
N HIS A 114 13.29 13.39 -17.09
CA HIS A 114 14.02 14.62 -17.36
C HIS A 114 13.10 15.81 -17.60
N THR A 115 11.95 15.57 -18.24
CA THR A 115 11.05 16.62 -18.75
C THR A 115 9.70 16.67 -18.05
N GLY A 116 9.28 15.58 -17.41
CA GLY A 116 7.93 15.42 -16.85
C GLY A 116 6.86 15.10 -17.91
N GLU A 117 7.21 14.93 -19.18
CA GLU A 117 6.24 14.55 -20.22
C GLU A 117 5.66 13.16 -19.94
N ARG A 118 4.33 13.01 -19.99
CA ARG A 118 3.68 11.72 -19.81
C ARG A 118 3.97 10.82 -21.02
N ARG A 119 4.65 9.70 -20.78
CA ARG A 119 4.93 8.69 -21.80
C ARG A 119 3.74 7.77 -22.03
N TRP A 120 3.10 7.30 -20.96
CA TRP A 120 1.89 6.52 -21.03
C TRP A 120 1.03 6.68 -19.77
N ARG A 121 -0.26 6.34 -19.91
CA ARG A 121 -1.21 6.14 -18.82
C ARG A 121 -1.93 4.82 -19.04
N ARG A 122 -1.96 3.97 -18.01
CA ARG A 122 -2.79 2.78 -17.96
C ARG A 122 -3.90 2.96 -16.94
N TYR A 123 -5.14 3.01 -17.40
CA TYR A 123 -6.30 2.87 -16.51
C TYR A 123 -6.48 1.40 -16.12
N MET A 124 -6.84 1.15 -14.86
CA MET A 124 -7.06 -0.20 -14.33
C MET A 124 -8.50 -0.68 -14.48
N ILE A 125 -9.44 0.24 -14.68
CA ILE A 125 -10.79 -0.13 -15.12
C ILE A 125 -10.82 -0.07 -16.64
N PRO A 126 -11.14 -1.14 -17.38
CA PRO A 126 -11.19 -1.13 -18.84
C PRO A 126 -12.41 -0.37 -19.37
N LYS A 127 -12.28 0.28 -20.53
CA LYS A 127 -13.42 0.84 -21.27
C LYS A 127 -14.18 -0.25 -22.01
N PRO A 128 -15.46 -0.07 -22.34
CA PRO A 128 -16.20 -0.99 -23.21
C PRO A 128 -15.41 -1.35 -24.48
N GLY A 129 -15.19 -2.65 -24.70
CA GLY A 129 -14.42 -3.20 -25.81
C GLY A 129 -12.93 -3.46 -25.51
N GLU A 130 -12.41 -3.01 -24.37
CA GLU A 130 -11.08 -3.41 -23.88
C GLU A 130 -11.15 -4.75 -23.13
N PRO A 131 -10.06 -5.54 -23.05
CA PRO A 131 -10.02 -6.76 -22.26
C PRO A 131 -10.48 -6.53 -20.80
N GLY A 132 -11.36 -7.40 -20.29
CA GLY A 132 -11.95 -7.31 -18.95
C GLY A 132 -13.17 -6.38 -18.85
N SER A 133 -13.52 -5.62 -19.91
CA SER A 133 -14.70 -4.74 -19.86
C SER A 133 -16.04 -5.48 -19.79
N ASP A 134 -16.05 -6.76 -20.16
CA ASP A 134 -17.20 -7.66 -20.04
C ASP A 134 -17.57 -7.99 -18.58
N THR A 135 -16.68 -7.70 -17.62
CA THR A 135 -16.97 -7.85 -16.18
C THR A 135 -17.56 -6.59 -15.55
N TRP A 136 -17.88 -5.58 -16.35
CA TRP A 136 -18.53 -4.33 -15.90
C TRP A 136 -19.86 -4.14 -16.61
N PRO A 137 -20.79 -3.37 -16.02
CA PRO A 137 -21.98 -2.91 -16.73
C PRO A 137 -21.57 -2.09 -17.97
N ASP A 138 -22.09 -2.49 -19.13
CA ASP A 138 -21.86 -1.82 -20.41
C ASP A 138 -22.85 -0.68 -20.66
N ASP A 139 -23.96 -0.65 -19.92
CA ASP A 139 -25.03 0.33 -19.98
C ASP A 139 -24.89 1.43 -18.92
N GLY A 140 -23.77 2.17 -18.95
CA GLY A 140 -23.67 3.41 -18.17
C GLY A 140 -22.26 3.86 -17.80
N GLU A 141 -22.18 4.49 -16.64
CA GLU A 141 -21.01 5.24 -16.16
C GLU A 141 -20.23 4.49 -15.06
N ALA A 142 -20.62 3.25 -14.73
CA ALA A 142 -20.01 2.48 -13.64
C ALA A 142 -18.49 2.31 -13.83
N TRP A 143 -18.07 1.91 -15.02
CA TRP A 143 -16.64 1.76 -15.35
C TRP A 143 -15.87 3.10 -15.34
N GLN A 144 -16.55 4.23 -15.57
CA GLN A 144 -15.92 5.56 -15.55
C GLN A 144 -15.59 6.03 -14.13
N ARG A 145 -16.23 5.41 -13.13
CA ARG A 145 -16.15 5.77 -11.71
C ARG A 145 -15.85 4.55 -10.85
N GLY A 146 -15.11 3.60 -11.42
CA GLY A 146 -15.04 2.24 -10.91
C GLY A 146 -13.94 1.97 -9.89
N GLY A 147 -13.13 2.95 -9.46
CA GLY A 147 -12.04 2.72 -8.50
C GLY A 147 -10.79 2.11 -9.14
N ALA A 148 -10.20 1.09 -8.49
CA ALA A 148 -8.93 0.43 -8.85
C ALA A 148 -7.70 1.34 -8.80
N ASN A 149 -7.66 2.25 -7.83
CA ASN A 149 -6.56 3.20 -7.66
C ASN A 149 -5.26 2.49 -7.22
N CYS A 150 -4.12 2.95 -7.72
CA CYS A 150 -2.81 2.34 -7.50
C CYS A 150 -1.99 3.13 -6.46
N TRP A 151 -2.38 3.09 -5.19
CA TRP A 151 -1.88 4.03 -4.19
C TRP A 151 -0.61 3.57 -3.43
N VAL A 152 -0.07 2.40 -3.75
CA VAL A 152 1.25 1.89 -3.30
C VAL A 152 2.19 1.72 -4.49
N THR A 153 3.48 1.92 -4.25
CA THR A 153 4.54 1.87 -5.27
C THR A 153 4.62 0.48 -5.89
N PRO A 154 4.67 0.36 -7.24
CA PRO A 154 4.84 -0.95 -7.88
C PRO A 154 6.24 -1.52 -7.65
N THR A 155 6.37 -2.83 -7.80
CA THR A 155 7.68 -3.51 -7.85
C THR A 155 8.11 -3.73 -9.30
N TYR A 156 9.40 -3.72 -9.61
CA TYR A 156 9.91 -3.89 -10.98
C TYR A 156 10.87 -5.08 -11.10
N ASP A 157 10.65 -5.94 -12.10
CA ASP A 157 11.61 -6.96 -12.52
C ASP A 157 12.30 -6.54 -13.83
N PRO A 158 13.60 -6.17 -13.81
CA PRO A 158 14.32 -5.72 -14.99
C PRO A 158 14.55 -6.81 -16.05
N GLU A 159 14.53 -8.08 -15.66
CA GLU A 159 14.73 -9.18 -16.61
C GLU A 159 13.47 -9.45 -17.43
N LEU A 160 12.30 -9.21 -16.82
CA LEU A 160 11.01 -9.35 -17.49
C LEU A 160 10.53 -8.06 -18.15
N GLY A 161 11.05 -6.91 -17.72
CA GLY A 161 10.55 -5.59 -18.14
C GLY A 161 9.14 -5.30 -17.62
N LEU A 162 8.77 -5.89 -16.47
CA LEU A 162 7.43 -5.82 -15.91
C LEU A 162 7.41 -5.05 -14.59
N LEU A 163 6.42 -4.18 -14.46
CA LEU A 163 5.94 -3.61 -13.21
C LEU A 163 4.86 -4.52 -12.63
N PHE A 164 4.92 -4.86 -11.36
CA PHE A 164 3.86 -5.55 -10.63
C PHE A 164 3.18 -4.54 -9.72
N GLN A 165 1.90 -4.31 -9.97
CA GLN A 165 1.09 -3.31 -9.28
C GLN A 165 -0.14 -3.99 -8.68
N GLY A 166 -0.34 -3.80 -7.39
CA GLY A 166 -1.62 -4.06 -6.75
C GLY A 166 -2.64 -2.96 -7.08
N THR A 167 -3.90 -3.30 -7.29
CA THR A 167 -4.99 -2.35 -7.57
C THR A 167 -6.01 -2.32 -6.44
N GLY A 168 -6.61 -1.14 -6.24
CA GLY A 168 -7.56 -0.90 -5.16
C GLY A 168 -8.98 -1.40 -5.43
N ASN A 169 -9.85 -1.05 -4.49
CA ASN A 169 -11.27 -1.35 -4.43
C ASN A 169 -12.08 -0.87 -5.66
N PRO A 170 -13.20 -1.53 -5.98
CA PRO A 170 -14.22 -0.98 -6.86
C PRO A 170 -14.99 0.14 -6.15
N ALA A 171 -15.60 1.06 -6.91
CA ALA A 171 -16.50 2.07 -6.35
C ALA A 171 -17.94 1.94 -6.90
N PRO A 172 -18.98 2.09 -6.06
CA PRO A 172 -18.91 2.33 -4.62
C PRO A 172 -18.47 1.08 -3.85
N ASP A 173 -17.78 1.27 -2.74
CA ASP A 173 -17.00 0.23 -2.05
C ASP A 173 -17.87 -0.93 -1.55
N PHE A 174 -19.04 -0.64 -0.96
CA PHE A 174 -19.92 -1.63 -0.32
C PHE A 174 -21.24 -1.90 -1.08
N ASP A 175 -21.57 -1.10 -2.10
CA ASP A 175 -22.82 -1.24 -2.86
C ASP A 175 -22.56 -1.84 -4.25
N GLY A 176 -22.31 -3.16 -4.30
CA GLY A 176 -22.11 -3.88 -5.55
C GLY A 176 -23.33 -3.91 -6.48
N GLY A 177 -24.52 -3.57 -5.99
CA GLY A 177 -25.76 -3.62 -6.77
C GLY A 177 -25.80 -2.65 -7.96
N VAL A 178 -24.98 -1.61 -7.94
CA VAL A 178 -24.84 -0.64 -9.06
C VAL A 178 -23.68 -0.96 -9.99
N ARG A 179 -22.92 -2.02 -9.71
CA ARG A 179 -21.74 -2.47 -10.47
C ARG A 179 -21.66 -4.00 -10.57
N PRO A 180 -22.71 -4.70 -11.05
CA PRO A 180 -22.67 -6.15 -11.17
C PRO A 180 -21.52 -6.63 -12.07
N GLY A 181 -20.98 -7.80 -11.76
CA GLY A 181 -19.84 -8.41 -12.44
C GLY A 181 -18.56 -8.43 -11.59
N ASP A 182 -17.53 -9.13 -12.05
CA ASP A 182 -16.29 -9.32 -11.29
C ASP A 182 -15.48 -8.02 -11.09
N ASN A 183 -15.80 -6.97 -11.85
CA ASN A 183 -15.21 -5.63 -11.72
C ASN A 183 -13.69 -5.56 -12.03
N LEU A 184 -13.18 -6.29 -13.02
CA LEU A 184 -11.76 -6.24 -13.39
C LEU A 184 -11.28 -4.85 -13.82
N TYR A 185 -10.11 -4.35 -13.43
CA TYR A 185 -9.05 -5.02 -12.67
C TYR A 185 -8.97 -4.45 -11.25
N THR A 186 -10.09 -4.36 -10.52
CA THR A 186 -10.07 -4.02 -9.08
C THR A 186 -9.52 -5.19 -8.28
N ASP A 187 -8.95 -4.91 -7.11
CA ASP A 187 -8.48 -5.91 -6.13
C ASP A 187 -7.64 -7.01 -6.79
N SER A 188 -6.69 -6.57 -7.61
CA SER A 188 -5.89 -7.43 -8.47
C SER A 188 -4.40 -7.14 -8.32
N VAL A 189 -3.59 -8.17 -8.52
CA VAL A 189 -2.20 -8.01 -8.94
C VAL A 189 -2.19 -7.92 -10.46
N VAL A 190 -1.66 -6.84 -11.02
CA VAL A 190 -1.49 -6.65 -12.47
C VAL A 190 -0.01 -6.53 -12.83
N ALA A 191 0.42 -7.25 -13.87
CA ALA A 191 1.73 -7.04 -14.47
C ALA A 191 1.63 -6.13 -15.68
N VAL A 192 2.36 -5.02 -15.65
CA VAL A 192 2.36 -3.98 -16.68
C VAL A 192 3.73 -3.92 -17.33
N ASP A 193 3.75 -4.00 -18.65
CA ASP A 193 4.95 -3.76 -19.46
C ASP A 193 5.46 -2.33 -19.23
N VAL A 194 6.70 -2.18 -18.77
CA VAL A 194 7.22 -0.88 -18.32
C VAL A 194 7.31 0.15 -19.45
N ASP A 195 7.54 -0.29 -20.69
CA ASP A 195 7.80 0.60 -21.82
C ASP A 195 6.51 1.07 -22.50
N SER A 196 5.54 0.15 -22.67
CA SER A 196 4.26 0.42 -23.34
C SER A 196 3.11 0.76 -22.40
N GLY A 197 3.22 0.38 -21.13
CA GLY A 197 2.14 0.44 -20.15
C GLY A 197 1.05 -0.61 -20.39
N GLU A 198 1.23 -1.62 -21.23
CA GLU A 198 0.24 -2.68 -21.48
C GLU A 198 0.18 -3.71 -20.35
N ILE A 199 -1.03 -4.15 -19.98
CA ILE A 199 -1.21 -5.25 -19.03
C ILE A 199 -0.85 -6.57 -19.73
N ARG A 200 0.10 -7.32 -19.16
CA ARG A 200 0.56 -8.61 -19.67
C ARG A 200 -0.22 -9.78 -19.08
N TRP A 201 -0.48 -9.71 -17.77
CA TRP A 201 -1.30 -10.66 -17.05
C TRP A 201 -1.89 -9.99 -15.80
N HIS A 202 -2.92 -10.60 -15.22
CA HIS A 202 -3.49 -10.19 -13.95
C HIS A 202 -3.92 -11.42 -13.14
N TYR A 203 -4.02 -11.25 -11.83
CA TYR A 203 -4.70 -12.17 -10.93
C TYR A 203 -5.60 -11.35 -10.00
N GLN A 204 -6.91 -11.61 -10.01
CA GLN A 204 -7.86 -10.90 -9.17
C GLN A 204 -8.02 -11.63 -7.83
N CYS A 205 -7.63 -10.96 -6.74
CA CYS A 205 -7.67 -11.49 -5.38
C CYS A 205 -9.09 -11.50 -4.81
N THR A 206 -9.88 -10.47 -5.10
CA THR A 206 -11.24 -10.29 -4.57
C THR A 206 -12.22 -9.90 -5.68
N PRO A 207 -12.76 -10.85 -6.46
CA PRO A 207 -13.77 -10.56 -7.48
C PRO A 207 -15.05 -10.00 -6.86
N HIS A 208 -15.61 -8.97 -7.49
CA HIS A 208 -16.83 -8.29 -7.02
C HIS A 208 -16.75 -7.90 -5.53
N ASP A 209 -15.69 -7.18 -5.13
CA ASP A 209 -15.48 -6.77 -3.74
C ASP A 209 -16.68 -6.00 -3.15
N LEU A 210 -16.95 -6.27 -1.87
CA LEU A 210 -18.05 -5.70 -1.07
C LEU A 210 -17.57 -5.30 0.35
N TRP A 211 -16.26 -5.30 0.58
CA TRP A 211 -15.67 -5.11 1.91
C TRP A 211 -14.62 -4.02 1.97
N ASP A 212 -14.33 -3.37 0.82
CA ASP A 212 -13.20 -2.46 0.66
C ASP A 212 -11.88 -3.21 0.88
N TYR A 213 -11.64 -4.26 0.09
CA TYR A 213 -10.41 -5.06 0.17
C TYR A 213 -9.43 -4.74 -0.97
N ASP A 214 -8.95 -3.49 -1.03
CA ASP A 214 -7.85 -3.09 -1.90
C ASP A 214 -6.72 -4.11 -1.90
N SER A 215 -6.30 -4.55 -3.09
CA SER A 215 -5.14 -5.41 -3.27
C SER A 215 -3.87 -4.62 -3.60
N THR A 216 -3.74 -3.39 -3.14
CA THR A 216 -2.65 -2.49 -3.54
C THR A 216 -1.29 -2.78 -2.91
N MET A 217 -1.24 -3.64 -1.90
CA MET A 217 -0.02 -3.97 -1.16
C MET A 217 1.12 -4.42 -2.08
N GLU A 218 2.35 -4.29 -1.57
CA GLU A 218 3.55 -4.55 -2.33
C GLU A 218 3.64 -5.99 -2.83
N CYS A 219 4.06 -6.15 -4.09
CA CYS A 219 4.40 -7.43 -4.69
C CYS A 219 5.87 -7.76 -4.39
N LEU A 220 6.13 -8.58 -3.36
CA LEU A 220 7.50 -8.95 -2.98
C LEU A 220 8.03 -10.04 -3.91
N LEU A 221 9.11 -9.76 -4.64
CA LEU A 221 9.71 -10.74 -5.57
C LEU A 221 10.72 -11.64 -4.86
N PHE A 222 10.62 -12.95 -5.06
CA PHE A 222 11.56 -13.93 -4.54
C PHE A 222 11.70 -15.11 -5.49
N GLU A 223 12.68 -15.98 -5.24
CA GLU A 223 12.84 -17.24 -5.95
C GLU A 223 12.69 -18.39 -4.97
N ASP A 224 12.02 -19.46 -5.38
CA ASP A 224 11.98 -20.69 -4.60
C ASP A 224 13.30 -21.48 -4.76
N PRO A 225 13.51 -22.58 -3.99
CA PRO A 225 14.72 -23.39 -4.09
C PRO A 225 14.97 -24.00 -5.47
N ASP A 226 13.94 -24.13 -6.31
CA ASP A 226 14.04 -24.64 -7.69
C ASP A 226 14.36 -23.51 -8.71
N GLY A 227 14.49 -22.26 -8.24
CA GLY A 227 14.79 -21.08 -9.05
C GLY A 227 13.57 -20.51 -9.77
N ARG A 228 12.35 -20.90 -9.38
CA ARG A 228 11.13 -20.35 -9.96
C ARG A 228 10.97 -18.89 -9.56
N LYS A 229 10.66 -18.04 -10.54
CA LYS A 229 10.41 -16.61 -10.34
C LYS A 229 9.03 -16.38 -9.76
N LEU A 230 8.95 -16.06 -8.47
CA LEU A 230 7.69 -15.87 -7.75
C LEU A 230 7.51 -14.42 -7.28
N LEU A 231 6.25 -14.06 -7.02
CA LEU A 231 5.91 -12.91 -6.18
C LEU A 231 5.03 -13.36 -5.02
N ALA A 232 5.16 -12.67 -3.89
CA ALA A 232 4.32 -12.82 -2.71
C ALA A 232 3.50 -11.54 -2.49
N HIS A 233 2.23 -11.71 -2.15
CA HIS A 233 1.27 -10.63 -1.91
C HIS A 233 0.38 -10.99 -0.72
N ALA A 234 0.53 -10.27 0.39
CA ALA A 234 -0.34 -10.41 1.57
C ALA A 234 -1.48 -9.40 1.45
N ASP A 235 -2.69 -9.91 1.18
CA ASP A 235 -3.83 -9.11 0.78
C ASP A 235 -4.67 -8.61 1.96
N LYS A 236 -5.37 -7.49 1.76
CA LYS A 236 -6.26 -6.86 2.75
C LYS A 236 -7.36 -7.84 3.17
N ASN A 237 -7.79 -8.72 2.26
CA ASN A 237 -8.78 -9.77 2.52
C ASN A 237 -8.34 -10.89 3.48
N GLY A 238 -7.08 -10.89 3.95
CA GLY A 238 -6.54 -11.85 4.93
C GLY A 238 -5.87 -13.09 4.32
N TYR A 239 -5.81 -13.18 2.99
CA TYR A 239 -5.11 -14.26 2.28
C TYR A 239 -3.74 -13.81 1.74
N PHE A 240 -2.80 -14.75 1.77
CA PHE A 240 -1.46 -14.61 1.24
C PHE A 240 -1.40 -15.35 -0.10
N PHE A 241 -1.03 -14.63 -1.15
CA PHE A 241 -0.95 -15.13 -2.51
C PHE A 241 0.51 -15.27 -2.92
N VAL A 242 0.83 -16.43 -3.50
CA VAL A 242 2.09 -16.66 -4.20
C VAL A 242 1.77 -16.94 -5.65
N LEU A 243 2.28 -16.09 -6.54
CA LEU A 243 2.03 -16.16 -7.97
C LEU A 243 3.36 -16.34 -8.71
N ASP A 244 3.32 -17.04 -9.84
CA ASP A 244 4.43 -17.05 -10.79
C ASP A 244 4.49 -15.68 -11.48
N ARG A 245 5.57 -14.92 -11.23
CA ARG A 245 5.64 -13.53 -11.70
C ARG A 245 5.87 -13.40 -13.21
N THR A 246 6.07 -14.52 -13.92
CA THR A 246 6.23 -14.52 -15.38
C THR A 246 4.90 -14.57 -16.13
N ASN A 247 3.85 -15.14 -15.52
CA ASN A 247 2.58 -15.39 -16.21
C ASN A 247 1.32 -15.14 -15.35
N GLY A 248 1.47 -14.86 -14.04
CA GLY A 248 0.36 -14.59 -13.13
C GLY A 248 -0.35 -15.84 -12.60
N GLU A 249 0.16 -17.04 -12.88
CA GLU A 249 -0.46 -18.28 -12.39
C GLU A 249 -0.37 -18.36 -10.87
N LEU A 250 -1.49 -18.73 -10.24
CA LEU A 250 -1.54 -19.02 -8.82
C LEU A 250 -0.69 -20.25 -8.50
N VAL A 251 0.32 -20.06 -7.67
CA VAL A 251 1.14 -21.16 -7.12
C VAL A 251 0.59 -21.60 -5.78
N ARG A 252 0.19 -20.65 -4.93
CA ARG A 252 -0.38 -20.95 -3.60
C ARG A 252 -1.24 -19.79 -3.10
N VAL A 253 -2.29 -20.13 -2.35
CA VAL A 253 -3.05 -19.20 -1.53
C VAL A 253 -3.34 -19.82 -0.16
N PHE A 254 -3.21 -19.04 0.92
CA PHE A 254 -3.49 -19.48 2.29
C PHE A 254 -3.80 -18.28 3.21
N PRO A 255 -4.58 -18.45 4.29
CA PRO A 255 -4.77 -17.38 5.28
C PRO A 255 -3.46 -17.00 5.99
N PHE A 256 -3.24 -15.71 6.25
CA PHE A 256 -2.15 -15.23 7.13
C PHE A 256 -2.65 -14.50 8.39
N VAL A 257 -3.96 -14.37 8.51
CA VAL A 257 -4.68 -13.81 9.67
C VAL A 257 -5.36 -14.92 10.47
N ASP A 258 -5.68 -14.65 11.73
CA ASP A 258 -6.40 -15.56 12.61
C ASP A 258 -7.90 -15.60 12.32
N ARG A 259 -8.49 -14.49 11.86
CA ARG A 259 -9.93 -14.36 11.63
C ARG A 259 -10.29 -13.95 10.21
N ILE A 260 -11.06 -14.81 9.55
CA ILE A 260 -11.69 -14.55 8.25
C ILE A 260 -13.15 -15.01 8.34
N THR A 261 -14.09 -14.09 8.17
CA THR A 261 -15.53 -14.39 8.15
C THR A 261 -16.24 -13.91 6.89
N TRP A 262 -15.65 -12.96 6.15
CA TRP A 262 -16.24 -12.40 4.92
C TRP A 262 -16.52 -13.47 3.86
N GLY A 263 -15.67 -14.49 3.77
CA GLY A 263 -15.71 -15.50 2.71
C GLY A 263 -14.67 -16.60 2.89
N GLU A 264 -14.39 -17.31 1.81
CA GLU A 264 -13.37 -18.36 1.73
C GLU A 264 -12.71 -18.37 0.36
N ILE A 265 -11.39 -18.59 0.33
CA ILE A 265 -10.62 -18.88 -0.89
C ILE A 265 -10.07 -20.30 -0.80
N THR A 266 -10.45 -21.14 -1.76
CA THR A 266 -9.91 -22.51 -1.90
C THR A 266 -8.45 -22.48 -2.35
N PRO A 267 -7.67 -23.57 -2.16
CA PRO A 267 -6.29 -23.66 -2.66
C PRO A 267 -6.16 -23.42 -4.18
N GLU A 268 -7.22 -23.68 -4.96
CA GLU A 268 -7.28 -23.43 -6.40
C GLU A 268 -7.61 -21.96 -6.75
N GLY A 269 -7.77 -21.09 -5.76
CA GLY A 269 -8.05 -19.67 -5.95
C GLY A 269 -9.53 -19.30 -6.09
N LYS A 270 -10.45 -20.27 -6.00
CA LYS A 270 -11.89 -19.97 -6.06
C LYS A 270 -12.35 -19.21 -4.80
N VAL A 271 -12.88 -18.01 -5.01
CA VAL A 271 -13.48 -17.15 -3.98
C VAL A 271 -14.95 -17.48 -3.78
N THR A 272 -15.40 -17.59 -2.53
CA THR A 272 -16.81 -17.75 -2.15
C THR A 272 -17.17 -16.79 -1.02
N PRO A 273 -17.89 -15.68 -1.33
CA PRO A 273 -18.45 -14.78 -0.31
C PRO A 273 -19.40 -15.50 0.66
N LYS A 274 -19.34 -15.15 1.94
CA LYS A 274 -20.20 -15.72 3.01
C LYS A 274 -20.93 -14.64 3.81
N VAL A 275 -20.25 -13.55 4.18
CA VAL A 275 -20.79 -12.50 5.04
C VAL A 275 -20.47 -11.15 4.41
N TYR A 276 -21.49 -10.42 3.98
CA TYR A 276 -21.39 -9.10 3.34
C TYR A 276 -22.69 -8.31 3.50
N PRO A 277 -22.66 -6.97 3.39
CA PRO A 277 -23.85 -6.14 3.59
C PRO A 277 -24.78 -6.16 2.35
N ASP A 278 -25.52 -7.26 2.18
CA ASP A 278 -26.41 -7.55 1.05
C ASP A 278 -27.80 -6.91 1.15
N GLU A 279 -28.26 -6.60 2.36
CA GLU A 279 -29.51 -5.90 2.63
C GLU A 279 -29.26 -4.44 3.04
N GLU A 280 -29.95 -3.50 2.37
CA GLU A 280 -29.87 -2.09 2.75
C GLU A 280 -30.55 -1.88 4.10
N GLY A 281 -29.94 -1.10 4.99
CA GLY A 281 -30.49 -0.91 6.33
C GLY A 281 -29.82 -1.78 7.40
N VAL A 282 -29.38 -2.98 7.03
CA VAL A 282 -28.98 -4.04 7.95
C VAL A 282 -27.48 -3.96 8.27
N PRO A 283 -27.08 -3.91 9.56
CA PRO A 283 -25.68 -3.96 9.95
C PRO A 283 -25.14 -5.39 9.81
N VAL A 284 -23.97 -5.54 9.20
CA VAL A 284 -23.27 -6.81 9.02
C VAL A 284 -21.84 -6.67 9.53
N HIS A 285 -21.45 -7.55 10.45
CA HIS A 285 -20.10 -7.61 11.02
C HIS A 285 -19.25 -8.67 10.33
N PHE A 286 -18.00 -8.34 10.02
CA PHE A 286 -17.08 -9.24 9.32
C PHE A 286 -15.61 -8.99 9.67
N TRP A 287 -14.79 -9.99 9.35
CA TRP A 287 -13.34 -10.04 9.54
C TRP A 287 -12.62 -10.49 8.26
N PRO A 288 -11.46 -9.89 7.94
CA PRO A 288 -10.97 -8.61 8.47
C PRO A 288 -11.94 -7.45 8.18
N GLY A 289 -11.91 -6.36 8.93
CA GLY A 289 -12.65 -5.14 8.55
C GLY A 289 -12.00 -4.44 7.35
N PRO A 290 -12.48 -3.26 6.93
CA PRO A 290 -11.87 -2.43 5.86
C PRO A 290 -10.46 -1.89 6.16
N ALA A 291 -9.87 -2.15 7.32
CA ALA A 291 -8.43 -1.95 7.53
C ALA A 291 -7.60 -3.15 7.01
N GLY A 292 -8.26 -4.28 6.80
CA GLY A 292 -7.71 -5.54 6.32
C GLY A 292 -6.86 -6.29 7.32
N GLY A 293 -6.34 -7.43 6.87
CA GLY A 293 -5.26 -8.16 7.52
C GLY A 293 -3.91 -7.43 7.44
N LYS A 294 -3.78 -6.52 6.48
CA LYS A 294 -2.61 -5.70 6.18
C LYS A 294 -3.05 -4.57 5.23
N GLU A 295 -2.40 -3.42 5.35
CA GLU A 295 -2.65 -2.22 4.52
C GLU A 295 -1.30 -1.80 3.88
N TRP A 296 -0.91 -0.52 3.89
CA TRP A 296 0.24 0.05 3.19
C TRP A 296 1.61 -0.45 3.68
N THR A 297 1.64 -1.18 4.79
CA THR A 297 2.85 -1.62 5.48
C THR A 297 3.60 -2.64 4.64
N HIS A 298 4.87 -2.41 4.34
CA HIS A 298 5.64 -3.36 3.55
C HIS A 298 6.14 -4.53 4.40
N MET A 299 6.06 -5.72 3.83
CA MET A 299 6.78 -6.92 4.28
C MET A 299 8.25 -6.81 3.94
N SER A 300 9.06 -7.62 4.61
CA SER A 300 10.47 -7.81 4.30
C SER A 300 10.78 -9.29 4.16
N TYR A 301 11.82 -9.61 3.39
CA TYR A 301 12.23 -10.98 3.12
C TYR A 301 13.71 -11.15 3.49
N SER A 302 14.03 -12.28 4.13
CA SER A 302 15.42 -12.65 4.41
C SER A 302 15.81 -13.84 3.55
N ARG A 303 16.79 -13.64 2.66
CA ARG A 303 17.40 -14.73 1.88
C ARG A 303 18.14 -15.75 2.75
N GLN A 304 18.52 -15.37 3.97
CA GLN A 304 19.24 -16.27 4.89
C GLN A 304 18.30 -17.29 5.51
N THR A 305 17.12 -16.85 5.95
CA THR A 305 16.12 -17.72 6.59
C THR A 305 15.12 -18.29 5.57
N GLY A 306 14.98 -17.65 4.41
CA GLY A 306 13.94 -17.97 3.43
C GLY A 306 12.54 -17.49 3.85
N LEU A 307 12.43 -16.67 4.90
CA LEU A 307 11.15 -16.25 5.47
C LEU A 307 10.76 -14.82 5.05
N ILE A 308 9.46 -14.61 4.91
CA ILE A 308 8.83 -13.30 4.76
C ILE A 308 8.24 -12.88 6.12
N TYR A 309 8.50 -11.65 6.52
CA TYR A 309 8.02 -11.07 7.78
C TYR A 309 6.86 -10.11 7.49
N VAL A 310 5.68 -10.46 7.97
CA VAL A 310 4.42 -9.77 7.66
C VAL A 310 3.94 -9.00 8.89
N PRO A 311 3.81 -7.65 8.82
CA PRO A 311 3.12 -6.89 9.84
C PRO A 311 1.60 -7.06 9.66
N VAL A 312 0.97 -7.75 10.60
CA VAL A 312 -0.45 -8.14 10.54
C VAL A 312 -1.33 -7.26 11.43
N GLN A 313 -2.53 -6.98 10.92
CA GLN A 313 -3.63 -6.30 11.59
C GLN A 313 -4.76 -7.29 11.84
N GLU A 314 -5.25 -7.32 13.07
CA GLU A 314 -6.38 -8.13 13.48
C GLU A 314 -7.46 -7.19 14.04
N VAL A 315 -8.29 -6.65 13.14
CA VAL A 315 -9.42 -5.77 13.48
C VAL A 315 -10.62 -6.02 12.56
N GLY A 316 -11.82 -6.10 13.14
CA GLY A 316 -13.09 -6.32 12.44
C GLY A 316 -13.86 -5.03 12.22
N ALA A 317 -14.96 -5.12 11.48
CA ALA A 317 -15.85 -3.97 11.32
C ALA A 317 -17.30 -4.39 11.07
N THR A 318 -18.22 -3.48 11.40
CA THR A 318 -19.63 -3.53 11.01
C THR A 318 -19.88 -2.53 9.88
N ALA A 319 -20.32 -3.01 8.73
CA ALA A 319 -20.81 -2.16 7.64
C ALA A 319 -22.34 -2.20 7.58
N THR A 320 -22.95 -1.07 7.26
CA THR A 320 -24.39 -0.96 7.01
C THR A 320 -24.61 -0.30 5.66
N ARG A 321 -24.98 -1.08 4.63
CA ARG A 321 -25.15 -0.57 3.27
C ARG A 321 -26.22 0.52 3.22
N ARG A 322 -25.95 1.59 2.48
CA ARG A 322 -26.83 2.72 2.22
C ARG A 322 -26.62 3.15 0.78
N ARG A 323 -27.67 3.12 -0.03
CA ARG A 323 -27.57 3.57 -1.41
C ARG A 323 -27.14 5.04 -1.45
N ARG A 324 -26.12 5.34 -2.24
CA ARG A 324 -25.67 6.71 -2.50
C ARG A 324 -25.68 6.99 -3.99
N GLU A 325 -26.08 8.20 -4.35
CA GLU A 325 -25.84 8.72 -5.69
C GLU A 325 -24.43 9.32 -5.73
N PHE A 326 -23.72 9.07 -6.83
CA PHE A 326 -22.42 9.67 -7.06
C PHE A 326 -22.55 11.20 -7.11
N LYS A 327 -21.67 11.88 -6.38
CA LYS A 327 -21.43 13.31 -6.50
C LYS A 327 -19.92 13.52 -6.48
N GLU A 328 -19.44 14.26 -7.47
CA GLU A 328 -18.01 14.54 -7.62
C GLU A 328 -17.43 15.14 -6.33
N SER A 329 -16.24 14.67 -5.94
CA SER A 329 -15.56 15.05 -4.69
C SER A 329 -16.26 14.69 -3.38
N ILE A 330 -17.40 13.97 -3.41
CA ILE A 330 -18.09 13.49 -2.20
C ILE A 330 -17.81 11.98 -2.01
N PRO A 331 -17.53 11.51 -0.78
CA PRO A 331 -17.28 10.09 -0.53
C PRO A 331 -18.41 9.18 -1.01
N TYR A 332 -18.02 8.17 -1.79
CA TYR A 332 -18.88 7.26 -2.54
C TYR A 332 -18.79 5.81 -2.02
N TRP A 333 -18.76 5.62 -0.70
CA TRP A 333 -18.59 4.30 -0.07
C TRP A 333 -19.79 3.35 -0.27
N GLY A 334 -21.01 3.88 -0.32
CA GLY A 334 -22.23 3.04 -0.33
C GLY A 334 -22.56 2.35 1.00
N ALA A 335 -21.87 2.69 2.11
CA ALA A 335 -22.19 2.22 3.45
C ALA A 335 -21.77 3.22 4.54
N GLY A 336 -22.30 3.03 5.75
CA GLY A 336 -21.66 3.49 6.98
C GLY A 336 -20.85 2.34 7.59
N VAL A 337 -19.62 2.61 8.01
CA VAL A 337 -18.69 1.62 8.56
C VAL A 337 -18.29 2.01 9.98
N ALA A 338 -18.29 1.04 10.88
CA ALA A 338 -17.78 1.16 12.24
C ALA A 338 -16.79 0.02 12.51
N VAL A 339 -15.52 0.37 12.78
CA VAL A 339 -14.47 -0.58 13.17
C VAL A 339 -14.64 -1.03 14.62
N ASP A 340 -14.13 -2.22 14.94
CA ASP A 340 -14.13 -2.72 16.31
C ASP A 340 -13.19 -1.90 17.21
N LEU A 341 -13.65 -1.57 18.42
CA LEU A 341 -12.95 -0.67 19.34
C LEU A 341 -12.25 -1.37 20.51
N GLU A 342 -12.52 -2.66 20.71
CA GLU A 342 -12.07 -3.41 21.90
C GLU A 342 -11.48 -4.77 21.53
N ASP A 343 -12.03 -5.44 20.52
CA ASP A 343 -11.49 -6.71 20.01
C ASP A 343 -10.57 -6.42 18.83
N PHE A 344 -9.30 -6.17 19.11
CA PHE A 344 -8.26 -6.06 18.10
C PHE A 344 -6.91 -6.49 18.65
N TYR A 345 -5.97 -6.82 17.76
CA TYR A 345 -4.55 -6.95 18.08
C TYR A 345 -3.70 -6.89 16.81
N GLY A 346 -2.39 -7.06 16.94
CA GLY A 346 -1.49 -7.18 15.80
C GLY A 346 -0.36 -8.14 16.10
N TYR A 347 0.39 -8.52 15.07
CA TYR A 347 1.61 -9.31 15.23
C TYR A 347 2.52 -9.16 14.01
N VAL A 348 3.79 -9.49 14.19
CA VAL A 348 4.68 -9.79 13.06
C VAL A 348 4.71 -11.31 12.90
N ALA A 349 4.28 -11.82 11.76
CA ALA A 349 4.37 -13.24 11.42
C ALA A 349 5.58 -13.50 10.52
N ALA A 350 6.36 -14.54 10.82
CA ALA A 350 7.38 -15.06 9.92
C ALA A 350 6.80 -16.26 9.16
N ILE A 351 6.63 -16.10 7.85
CA ILE A 351 5.98 -17.06 6.97
C ILE A 351 7.02 -17.61 6.00
N ASP A 352 7.05 -18.94 5.86
CA ASP A 352 7.71 -19.59 4.74
C ASP A 352 6.79 -19.50 3.50
N PRO A 353 7.14 -18.70 2.48
CA PRO A 353 6.26 -18.49 1.34
C PRO A 353 6.11 -19.74 0.45
N VAL A 354 7.01 -20.71 0.53
CA VAL A 354 6.96 -21.92 -0.30
C VAL A 354 5.94 -22.92 0.26
N SER A 355 5.95 -23.11 1.58
CA SER A 355 5.04 -24.04 2.26
C SER A 355 3.74 -23.38 2.72
N GLY A 356 3.75 -22.08 3.01
CA GLY A 356 2.67 -21.35 3.65
C GLY A 356 2.63 -21.52 5.18
N GLU A 357 3.66 -22.13 5.77
CA GLU A 357 3.74 -22.33 7.21
C GLU A 357 4.21 -21.05 7.92
N GLU A 358 3.48 -20.62 8.95
CA GLU A 358 3.97 -19.65 9.91
C GLU A 358 4.97 -20.32 10.87
N LYS A 359 6.21 -19.84 10.87
CA LYS A 359 7.30 -20.38 11.71
C LYS A 359 7.27 -19.82 13.12
N TRP A 360 6.95 -18.54 13.25
CA TRP A 360 6.77 -17.85 14.52
C TRP A 360 5.95 -16.58 14.33
N ARG A 361 5.42 -16.06 15.44
CA ARG A 361 4.84 -14.72 15.50
C ARG A 361 5.29 -13.97 16.75
N TRP A 362 5.50 -12.67 16.60
CA TRP A 362 5.71 -11.73 17.71
C TRP A 362 4.44 -10.90 17.90
N ARG A 363 3.74 -11.09 19.03
CA ARG A 363 2.43 -10.49 19.29
C ARG A 363 2.56 -9.06 19.83
N ASN A 364 1.67 -8.19 19.36
CA ASN A 364 1.48 -6.83 19.84
C ASN A 364 0.01 -6.60 20.23
N GLU A 365 -0.24 -5.70 21.17
CA GLU A 365 -1.60 -5.37 21.63
C GLU A 365 -2.42 -4.64 20.57
N TYR A 366 -1.76 -3.90 19.67
CA TYR A 366 -2.42 -3.10 18.63
C TYR A 366 -2.07 -3.62 17.22
N PRO A 367 -3.01 -3.54 16.25
CA PRO A 367 -2.76 -3.79 14.82
C PRO A 367 -1.48 -3.16 14.29
N MET A 368 -0.66 -3.93 13.58
CA MET A 368 0.66 -3.45 13.13
C MET A 368 0.52 -2.48 11.95
N CYS A 369 0.96 -1.23 12.15
CA CYS A 369 0.79 -0.13 11.19
C CYS A 369 2.09 0.34 10.51
N ALA A 370 3.23 -0.26 10.84
CA ALA A 370 4.54 0.06 10.24
C ALA A 370 5.10 -1.11 9.43
N SER A 371 5.97 -0.81 8.48
CA SER A 371 6.63 -1.82 7.65
C SER A 371 7.74 -2.53 8.43
N THR A 372 8.08 -3.75 8.01
CA THR A 372 9.23 -4.49 8.55
C THR A 372 10.51 -4.19 7.75
N LEU A 373 11.68 -4.34 8.37
CA LEU A 373 12.99 -4.29 7.71
C LEU A 373 13.87 -5.45 8.17
N THR A 374 14.28 -6.31 7.25
CA THR A 374 15.27 -7.36 7.49
C THR A 374 16.69 -6.89 7.18
N THR A 375 17.67 -7.41 7.91
CA THR A 375 19.09 -7.19 7.61
C THR A 375 19.88 -8.50 7.61
N ALA A 376 21.05 -8.49 6.96
CA ALA A 376 21.95 -9.63 6.92
C ALA A 376 22.56 -10.00 8.29
N GLY A 377 22.32 -9.19 9.34
CA GLY A 377 22.71 -9.49 10.71
C GLY A 377 21.73 -10.43 11.44
N GLY A 378 20.74 -11.00 10.75
CA GLY A 378 19.74 -11.88 11.37
C GLY A 378 18.69 -11.13 12.20
N LEU A 379 18.37 -9.89 11.83
CA LEU A 379 17.43 -9.03 12.56
C LEU A 379 16.24 -8.61 11.69
N VAL A 380 15.07 -8.51 12.32
CA VAL A 380 13.85 -7.90 11.79
C VAL A 380 13.52 -6.67 12.64
N PHE A 381 13.50 -5.49 12.03
CA PHE A 381 13.11 -4.26 12.69
C PHE A 381 11.64 -3.95 12.43
N GLN A 382 10.94 -3.49 13.47
CA GLN A 382 9.52 -3.16 13.40
C GLN A 382 9.18 -1.99 14.32
N GLY A 383 8.36 -1.06 13.84
CA GLY A 383 7.73 -0.03 14.67
C GLY A 383 6.36 -0.49 15.18
N THR A 384 6.03 -0.16 16.42
CA THR A 384 4.71 -0.42 17.02
C THR A 384 3.81 0.82 16.93
N PRO A 385 2.48 0.65 16.96
CA PRO A 385 1.54 1.78 17.06
C PRO A 385 1.69 2.62 18.32
N THR A 386 2.27 2.06 19.39
CA THR A 386 2.52 2.72 20.68
C THR A 386 3.87 3.44 20.74
N GLY A 387 4.68 3.36 19.68
CA GLY A 387 5.89 4.18 19.47
C GLY A 387 7.22 3.48 19.78
N GLU A 388 7.17 2.25 20.25
CA GLU A 388 8.35 1.40 20.35
C GLU A 388 8.89 1.03 18.97
N PHE A 389 10.19 1.12 18.81
CA PHE A 389 10.92 0.52 17.70
C PHE A 389 11.69 -0.68 18.24
N VAL A 390 11.42 -1.86 17.69
CA VAL A 390 11.95 -3.14 18.19
C VAL A 390 12.87 -3.78 17.16
N ALA A 391 13.82 -4.57 17.65
CA ALA A 391 14.59 -5.51 16.84
C ALA A 391 14.27 -6.93 17.32
N LEU A 392 13.84 -7.77 16.40
CA LEU A 392 13.52 -9.18 16.62
C LEU A 392 14.61 -10.05 15.98
N ASP A 393 14.92 -11.18 16.60
CA ASP A 393 15.70 -12.24 15.98
C ASP A 393 14.94 -12.83 14.78
N ALA A 394 15.61 -12.94 13.63
CA ALA A 394 14.98 -13.33 12.38
C ALA A 394 14.54 -14.81 12.33
N GLU A 395 15.15 -15.68 13.13
CA GLU A 395 14.84 -17.12 13.15
C GLU A 395 13.78 -17.47 14.19
N THR A 396 13.75 -16.75 15.31
CA THR A 396 12.95 -17.11 16.49
C THR A 396 11.85 -16.11 16.84
N GLY A 397 11.96 -14.86 16.37
CA GLY A 397 11.06 -13.77 16.76
C GLY A 397 11.31 -13.22 18.17
N GLU A 398 12.39 -13.63 18.84
CA GLU A 398 12.76 -13.09 20.15
C GLU A 398 13.03 -11.59 20.06
N LYS A 399 12.44 -10.79 20.94
CA LYS A 399 12.72 -9.35 21.01
C LYS A 399 14.07 -9.12 21.68
N LEU A 400 15.06 -8.71 20.88
CA LEU A 400 16.44 -8.50 21.32
C LEU A 400 16.70 -7.07 21.79
N TRP A 401 15.94 -6.11 21.28
CA TRP A 401 16.12 -4.69 21.58
C TRP A 401 14.83 -3.89 21.38
N GLU A 402 14.71 -2.78 22.10
CA GLU A 402 13.57 -1.86 22.01
C GLU A 402 13.99 -0.43 22.36
N PHE A 403 13.37 0.55 21.71
CA PHE A 403 13.45 1.96 22.08
C PHE A 403 12.14 2.71 21.81
N GLN A 404 11.68 3.50 22.77
CA GLN A 404 10.45 4.29 22.65
C GLN A 404 10.74 5.64 21.94
N CYS A 405 10.14 5.84 20.76
CA CYS A 405 10.35 7.01 19.90
C CYS A 405 9.38 8.18 20.20
N GLY A 406 8.48 8.03 21.17
CA GLY A 406 7.58 9.07 21.66
C GLY A 406 6.31 9.28 20.84
N SER A 407 6.21 8.68 19.66
CA SER A 407 4.99 8.67 18.82
C SER A 407 4.90 7.35 18.05
N GLY A 408 3.67 6.93 17.73
CA GLY A 408 3.39 5.70 17.01
C GLY A 408 4.04 5.63 15.63
N HIS A 409 4.40 4.42 15.21
CA HIS A 409 4.96 4.15 13.90
C HIS A 409 3.87 3.78 12.90
N HIS A 410 3.81 4.51 11.78
CA HIS A 410 3.03 4.12 10.61
C HIS A 410 3.83 4.04 9.30
N SER A 411 5.16 4.14 9.41
CA SER A 411 6.09 4.36 8.28
C SER A 411 6.95 3.12 8.00
N SER A 412 7.88 3.23 7.06
CA SER A 412 8.86 2.18 6.76
C SER A 412 10.24 2.56 7.33
N PRO A 413 10.86 1.71 8.18
CA PRO A 413 12.26 1.87 8.55
C PRO A 413 13.17 1.62 7.33
N SER A 414 14.34 2.24 7.33
CA SER A 414 15.36 2.07 6.29
C SER A 414 16.76 1.99 6.92
N THR A 415 17.70 1.35 6.23
CA THR A 415 19.11 1.31 6.67
C THR A 415 20.04 1.88 5.60
N TYR A 416 21.12 2.51 6.03
CA TYR A 416 22.15 3.09 5.17
C TYR A 416 23.51 3.05 5.86
N SER A 417 24.58 3.37 5.14
CA SER A 417 25.92 3.50 5.73
C SER A 417 26.61 4.79 5.31
N VAL A 418 27.40 5.35 6.23
CA VAL A 418 28.26 6.52 5.99
C VAL A 418 29.60 6.23 6.63
N ASP A 419 30.70 6.41 5.90
CA ASP A 419 32.06 6.17 6.36
C ASP A 419 32.27 4.79 7.03
N GLY A 420 31.59 3.75 6.52
CA GLY A 420 31.67 2.39 7.03
C GLY A 420 30.82 2.08 8.27
N ARG A 421 30.11 3.06 8.83
CA ARG A 421 29.17 2.85 9.94
C ARG A 421 27.74 2.69 9.40
N GLN A 422 27.03 1.65 9.85
CA GLN A 422 25.63 1.42 9.52
C GLN A 422 24.70 2.23 10.44
N TYR A 423 23.64 2.74 9.84
CA TYR A 423 22.58 3.49 10.49
C TYR A 423 21.21 2.90 10.13
N ILE A 424 20.25 3.02 11.03
CA ILE A 424 18.85 2.68 10.81
C ILE A 424 18.02 3.94 11.07
N ALA A 425 17.31 4.40 10.06
CA ALA A 425 16.43 5.55 10.13
C ALA A 425 14.97 5.11 10.16
N VAL A 426 14.18 5.69 11.06
CA VAL A 426 12.75 5.41 11.19
C VAL A 426 11.97 6.72 11.42
N PRO A 427 11.08 7.10 10.48
CA PRO A 427 10.14 8.18 10.69
C PRO A 427 9.07 7.80 11.71
N THR A 428 8.73 8.69 12.63
CA THR A 428 7.72 8.46 13.68
C THR A 428 6.68 9.56 13.69
N GLY A 429 5.43 9.18 13.89
CA GLY A 429 4.28 10.05 13.79
C GLY A 429 3.07 9.23 13.37
N TRP A 430 2.12 9.04 14.29
CA TRP A 430 0.85 8.38 13.97
C TRP A 430 -0.12 9.38 13.33
N GLY A 431 -1.06 8.89 12.51
CA GLY A 431 -2.00 9.69 11.74
C GLY A 431 -2.47 8.95 10.48
N GLY A 432 -3.25 9.62 9.63
CA GLY A 432 -3.80 9.03 8.41
C GLY A 432 -4.90 8.01 8.72
N TRP A 433 -5.01 6.94 7.93
CA TRP A 433 -6.04 5.91 8.12
C TRP A 433 -5.98 5.24 9.50
N VAL A 434 -4.82 5.23 10.15
CA VAL A 434 -4.64 4.69 11.52
C VAL A 434 -5.65 5.32 12.51
N GLU A 435 -5.99 6.60 12.35
CA GLU A 435 -7.02 7.26 13.20
C GLU A 435 -8.41 6.63 13.06
N GLY A 436 -8.72 6.10 11.87
CA GLY A 436 -10.00 5.50 11.54
C GLY A 436 -10.19 4.10 12.11
N PHE A 437 -9.11 3.33 12.29
CA PHE A 437 -9.19 1.93 12.76
C PHE A 437 -8.46 1.64 14.08
N LEU A 438 -7.72 2.60 14.66
CA LEU A 438 -7.17 2.55 16.03
C LEU A 438 -7.68 3.71 16.91
N PRO A 439 -8.99 3.85 17.14
CA PRO A 439 -9.53 4.95 17.94
C PRO A 439 -9.09 4.92 19.41
N GLY A 440 -8.65 3.76 19.93
CA GLY A 440 -8.03 3.65 21.25
C GLY A 440 -6.73 4.46 21.40
N LEU A 441 -6.10 4.85 20.29
CA LEU A 441 -4.95 5.75 20.26
C LEU A 441 -5.34 7.23 20.10
N LEU A 442 -6.63 7.57 20.03
CA LEU A 442 -7.09 8.97 20.01
C LEU A 442 -6.58 9.73 21.24
N GLY A 443 -5.67 10.68 21.00
CA GLY A 443 -4.99 11.45 22.05
C GLY A 443 -3.57 10.98 22.38
N ALA A 444 -3.09 9.90 21.74
CA ALA A 444 -1.67 9.55 21.78
C ALA A 444 -0.81 10.68 21.20
N ALA A 445 0.45 10.76 21.66
CA ALA A 445 1.35 11.84 21.26
C ALA A 445 1.53 11.86 19.73
N ALA A 446 1.10 12.94 19.10
CA ALA A 446 1.44 13.22 17.71
C ALA A 446 2.96 13.43 17.58
N GLY A 447 3.52 13.10 16.42
CA GLY A 447 4.94 13.24 16.15
C GLY A 447 5.22 13.49 14.67
N ASP A 448 6.35 14.13 14.41
CA ASP A 448 6.90 14.39 13.07
C ASP A 448 8.43 14.24 13.06
N SER A 449 8.91 13.24 13.82
CA SER A 449 10.34 13.03 14.08
C SER A 449 10.95 11.96 13.17
N LEU A 450 12.25 12.07 12.91
CA LEU A 450 13.07 11.03 12.31
C LEU A 450 14.09 10.55 13.36
N PHE A 451 13.98 9.31 13.80
CA PHE A 451 14.99 8.70 14.67
C PHE A 451 16.04 7.99 13.83
N VAL A 452 17.31 8.12 14.23
CA VAL A 452 18.44 7.46 13.57
C VAL A 452 19.27 6.72 14.63
N PHE A 453 19.38 5.40 14.46
CA PHE A 453 20.09 4.50 15.36
C PHE A 453 21.38 4.00 14.72
N ALA A 454 22.42 3.83 15.52
CA ALA A 454 23.65 3.14 15.14
C ALA A 454 24.31 2.57 16.40
N LEU A 455 25.10 1.51 16.24
CA LEU A 455 25.97 1.04 17.31
C LEU A 455 26.95 2.16 17.73
N PRO A 456 27.37 2.25 19.01
CA PRO A 456 28.38 3.20 19.45
C PRO A 456 29.62 3.18 18.54
N ALA A 457 30.25 4.34 18.35
CA ALA A 457 31.55 4.38 17.69
C ALA A 457 32.59 3.78 18.64
N ASP A 458 33.52 2.98 18.09
CA ASP A 458 34.68 2.45 18.81
C ASP A 458 35.60 3.58 19.33
#